data_AF-A0A7X8DS95-F1
#
_entry.id   AF-A0A7X8DS95-F1
#
_cell.length_a   1.000
_cell.length_b   1.000
_cell.length_c   1.000
_cell.angle_alpha   90.00
_cell.angle_beta   90.00
_cell.angle_gamma   90.00
#
_symmetry.space_group_name_H-M   'P 1'
#
loop_
_entity.id
_entity.type
_entity.pdbx_description
1 polymer ?
#
loop_
_entity_poly.entity_id
_entity_poly.type
_entity_poly.pdbx_seq_one_letter_code
_entity_poly.pdbx_strand_id
1 'polypeptide(L)'
;MKNNIIEIVSLLIQRLLVDGEVVMEEEIVMELLELGYEIKDIDEAFELIYNGTEIIEAENVRTDSSRAFEIYNRVFSEAEKLYLPLNIQGLLIKVIFSGVLSIEESEEIIKRLIQASYHEHISRLSLWDVIEEVVEDHSKLYLLLNEISEFKDIVPDAYRYLN
;
A
#
# COMPACT_ATOMS: atom_id res chain seq x y z
N MET A 1 -14.65 30.33 14.67
CA MET A 1 -14.77 30.17 13.21
C MET A 1 -13.38 30.02 12.60
N LYS A 2 -12.79 30.95 11.82
CA LYS A 2 -11.52 30.65 11.10
C LYS A 2 -10.34 30.17 11.97
N ASN A 3 -10.17 30.70 13.19
CA ASN A 3 -9.11 30.23 14.08
C ASN A 3 -9.36 28.82 14.64
N ASN A 4 -10.62 28.48 14.91
CA ASN A 4 -10.99 27.15 15.41
C ASN A 4 -10.75 26.09 14.33
N ILE A 5 -11.13 26.40 13.09
CA ILE A 5 -10.95 25.50 11.95
C ILE A 5 -9.47 25.18 11.74
N ILE A 6 -8.58 26.18 11.78
CA ILE A 6 -7.13 25.97 11.62
C ILE A 6 -6.55 25.14 12.78
N GLU A 7 -7.06 25.33 14.00
CA GLU A 7 -6.64 24.56 15.17
C GLU A 7 -7.06 23.10 15.05
N ILE A 8 -8.33 22.84 14.65
CA ILE A 8 -8.84 21.49 14.37
C ILE A 8 -8.00 20.83 13.26
N VAL A 9 -7.77 21.52 12.14
CA VAL A 9 -6.91 21.03 11.04
C VAL A 9 -5.50 20.68 11.54
N SER A 10 -4.92 21.50 12.40
CA SER A 10 -3.58 21.25 12.96
C SER A 10 -3.54 20.01 13.86
N LEU A 11 -4.58 19.80 14.67
CA LEU A 11 -4.73 18.61 15.51
C LEU A 11 -4.91 17.34 14.66
N LEU A 12 -5.73 17.41 13.61
CA LEU A 12 -5.93 16.31 12.66
C LEU A 12 -4.63 15.92 11.96
N ILE A 13 -3.87 16.90 11.46
CA ILE A 13 -2.57 16.65 10.79
C ILE A 13 -1.56 16.03 11.76
N GLN A 14 -1.47 16.54 13.00
CA GLN A 14 -0.55 15.97 13.99
C GLN A 14 -0.87 14.50 14.30
N ARG A 15 -2.14 14.14 14.41
CA ARG A 15 -2.56 12.74 14.62
C ARG A 15 -2.25 11.85 13.42
N LEU A 16 -2.55 12.31 12.21
CA LEU A 16 -2.24 11.58 10.97
C LEU A 16 -0.74 11.27 10.84
N LEU A 17 0.14 12.17 11.29
CA LEU A 17 1.59 12.01 11.19
C LEU A 17 2.20 11.14 12.30
N VAL A 18 1.55 11.01 13.46
CA VAL A 18 2.13 10.35 14.64
C VAL A 18 1.71 8.88 14.74
N ASP A 19 0.44 8.56 14.46
CA ASP A 19 -0.10 7.24 14.81
C ASP A 19 -0.24 6.28 13.63
N GLY A 20 -0.26 6.76 12.37
CA GLY A 20 -0.39 5.89 11.18
C GLY A 20 -1.66 5.01 11.16
N GLU A 21 -2.54 5.16 12.15
CA GLU A 21 -3.78 4.43 12.29
C GLU A 21 -4.86 5.11 11.44
N VAL A 22 -5.71 4.28 10.84
CA VAL A 22 -6.96 4.70 10.20
C VAL A 22 -7.88 5.18 11.31
N VAL A 23 -7.78 6.47 11.63
CA VAL A 23 -8.55 7.05 12.74
C VAL A 23 -10.03 7.03 12.38
N MET A 24 -10.86 6.41 13.23
CA MET A 24 -12.30 6.40 13.02
C MET A 24 -12.85 7.82 13.19
N GLU A 25 -13.39 8.37 12.11
CA GLU A 25 -13.92 9.73 12.01
C GLU A 25 -14.91 10.07 13.15
N GLU A 26 -15.72 9.10 13.58
CA GLU A 26 -16.70 9.25 14.65
C GLU A 26 -16.09 9.54 16.02
N GLU A 27 -14.95 8.91 16.35
CA GLU A 27 -14.28 9.08 17.65
C GLU A 27 -13.65 10.47 17.76
N ILE A 28 -13.00 10.92 16.69
CA ILE A 28 -12.40 12.27 16.63
C ILE A 28 -13.48 13.36 16.73
N VAL A 29 -14.61 13.19 16.04
CA VAL A 29 -15.71 14.15 16.09
C VAL A 29 -16.26 14.28 17.51
N MET A 30 -16.43 13.16 18.24
CA MET A 30 -16.87 13.19 19.64
C MET A 30 -15.88 13.93 20.53
N GLU A 31 -14.58 13.67 20.41
CA GLU A 31 -13.55 14.36 21.19
C GLU A 31 -13.51 15.87 20.92
N LEU A 32 -13.61 16.28 19.66
CA LEU A 32 -13.64 17.70 19.29
C LEU A 32 -14.89 18.40 19.85
N LEU A 33 -16.04 17.72 19.87
CA LEU A 33 -17.24 18.23 20.54
C LEU A 33 -17.04 18.37 22.05
N GLU A 34 -16.38 17.40 22.71
CA GLU A 34 -16.06 17.47 24.14
C GLU A 34 -15.08 18.61 24.48
N LEU A 35 -14.16 18.93 23.56
CA LEU A 35 -13.26 20.09 23.66
C LEU A 35 -13.98 21.43 23.43
N GLY A 36 -15.26 21.40 23.05
CA GLY A 36 -16.11 22.57 22.88
C GLY A 36 -16.11 23.17 21.48
N TYR A 37 -15.60 22.44 20.47
CA TYR A 37 -15.71 22.85 19.09
C TYR A 37 -17.14 22.69 18.57
N GLU A 38 -17.59 23.60 17.71
CA GLU A 38 -18.90 23.50 17.09
C GLU A 38 -18.86 22.51 15.93
N ILE A 39 -19.93 21.72 15.76
CA ILE A 39 -20.04 20.72 14.68
C ILE A 39 -19.75 21.32 13.30
N LYS A 40 -20.19 22.57 13.06
CA LYS A 40 -19.94 23.28 11.81
C LYS A 40 -18.46 23.56 11.55
N ASP A 41 -17.71 23.96 12.59
CA ASP A 41 -16.27 24.22 12.48
C ASP A 41 -15.50 22.88 12.28
N ILE A 42 -16.02 21.78 12.84
CA ILE A 42 -15.48 20.42 12.67
C ILE A 42 -15.70 19.95 11.22
N ASP A 43 -16.94 20.01 10.72
CA ASP A 43 -17.28 19.61 9.35
C ASP A 43 -16.44 20.36 8.31
N GLU A 44 -16.28 21.69 8.48
CA GLU A 44 -15.46 22.52 7.58
C GLU A 44 -13.97 22.15 7.66
N ALA A 45 -13.46 21.76 8.83
CA ALA A 45 -12.08 21.30 8.98
C ALA A 45 -11.84 19.93 8.31
N PHE A 46 -12.78 19.00 8.44
CA PHE A 46 -12.72 17.71 7.74
C PHE A 46 -12.81 17.89 6.22
N GLU A 47 -13.72 18.74 5.73
CA GLU A 47 -13.76 19.10 4.30
C GLU A 47 -12.43 19.68 3.80
N LEU A 48 -11.75 20.51 4.59
CA LEU A 48 -10.44 21.06 4.22
C LEU A 48 -9.34 20.00 4.20
N ILE A 49 -9.37 19.02 5.10
CA ILE A 49 -8.44 17.89 5.08
C ILE A 49 -8.71 17.03 3.85
N TYR A 50 -9.96 16.62 3.59
CA TYR A 50 -10.31 15.77 2.45
C TYR A 50 -10.07 16.46 1.09
N ASN A 51 -10.46 17.72 0.96
CA ASN A 51 -10.21 18.49 -0.27
C ASN A 51 -8.73 18.89 -0.41
N GLY A 52 -8.02 19.05 0.71
CA GLY A 52 -6.57 19.25 0.73
C GLY A 52 -5.81 17.98 0.34
N THR A 53 -6.31 16.80 0.74
CA THR A 53 -5.79 15.50 0.30
C THR A 53 -6.12 15.22 -1.15
N GLU A 54 -7.22 15.72 -1.72
CA GLU A 54 -7.43 15.66 -3.18
C GLU A 54 -6.32 16.39 -3.94
N ILE A 55 -5.72 17.46 -3.41
CA ILE A 55 -4.57 18.14 -4.04
C ILE A 55 -3.29 17.31 -3.90
N ILE A 56 -3.16 16.53 -2.83
CA ILE A 56 -2.01 15.64 -2.57
C ILE A 56 -2.15 14.32 -3.36
N GLU A 57 -3.38 13.85 -3.59
CA GLU A 57 -3.71 12.69 -4.41
C GLU A 57 -3.76 13.03 -5.91
N ALA A 58 -4.15 14.25 -6.31
CA ALA A 58 -4.23 14.65 -7.72
C ALA A 58 -2.87 14.82 -8.42
N GLU A 59 -1.75 14.81 -7.68
CA GLU A 59 -0.41 14.65 -8.29
C GLU A 59 -0.11 13.18 -8.66
N ASN A 60 -0.96 12.22 -8.29
CA ASN A 60 -0.91 10.86 -8.81
C ASN A 60 -2.15 10.52 -9.64
N VAL A 61 -1.87 10.03 -10.85
CA VAL A 61 -2.80 9.39 -11.79
C VAL A 61 -3.60 10.34 -12.70
N ARG A 62 -2.88 11.13 -13.50
CA ARG A 62 -3.13 11.05 -14.94
C ARG A 62 -2.51 9.76 -15.44
N THR A 63 -3.30 8.69 -15.53
CA THR A 63 -2.98 7.51 -16.34
C THR A 63 -3.04 7.94 -17.81
N ASP A 64 -2.02 8.67 -18.25
CA ASP A 64 -1.71 8.67 -19.67
C ASP A 64 -1.20 7.26 -19.96
N SER A 65 -2.06 6.48 -20.61
CA SER A 65 -1.83 5.13 -21.12
C SER A 65 -0.76 5.13 -22.23
N SER A 66 0.41 5.65 -21.91
CA SER A 66 1.61 5.57 -22.71
C SER A 66 2.55 4.62 -21.97
N ARG A 67 2.72 3.42 -22.54
CA ARG A 67 3.64 2.35 -22.13
C ARG A 67 5.10 2.81 -22.21
N ALA A 68 5.48 3.82 -21.45
CA ALA A 68 6.85 3.99 -21.01
C ALA A 68 6.98 3.07 -19.79
N PHE A 69 7.96 2.17 -19.81
CA PHE A 69 8.38 1.45 -18.63
C PHE A 69 8.79 2.48 -17.58
N GLU A 70 7.85 2.89 -16.73
CA GLU A 70 8.16 3.73 -15.58
C GLU A 70 9.14 2.93 -14.72
N ILE A 71 10.33 3.48 -14.56
CA ILE A 71 11.38 2.84 -13.77
C ILE A 71 10.92 2.91 -12.32
N TYR A 72 10.26 1.85 -11.87
CA TYR A 72 9.73 1.73 -10.52
C TYR A 72 10.85 1.33 -9.56
N ASN A 73 11.59 2.33 -9.08
CA ASN A 73 12.69 2.17 -8.13
C ASN A 73 12.16 2.10 -6.69
N ARG A 74 11.53 0.98 -6.34
CA ARG A 74 10.95 0.79 -5.01
C ARG A 74 12.02 0.63 -3.93
N VAL A 75 11.90 1.40 -2.85
CA VAL A 75 12.71 1.27 -1.63
C VAL A 75 11.77 1.01 -0.45
N PHE A 76 12.05 -0.01 0.35
CA PHE A 76 11.25 -0.31 1.53
C PHE A 76 11.47 0.69 2.66
N SER A 77 10.38 1.13 3.28
CA SER A 77 10.40 1.95 4.49
C SER A 77 10.87 1.13 5.69
N GLU A 78 11.25 1.80 6.78
CA GLU A 78 11.66 1.12 8.02
C GLU A 78 10.53 0.29 8.63
N ALA A 79 9.28 0.75 8.51
CA ALA A 79 8.11 -0.01 8.95
C ALA A 79 7.94 -1.29 8.12
N GLU A 80 8.04 -1.20 6.79
CA GLU A 80 7.93 -2.38 5.91
C GLU A 80 9.05 -3.39 6.16
N LYS A 81 10.28 -2.90 6.39
CA LYS A 81 11.42 -3.74 6.73
C LYS A 81 11.24 -4.50 8.05
N LEU A 82 10.47 -3.96 8.99
CA LEU A 82 10.15 -4.62 10.25
C LEU A 82 9.23 -5.83 10.06
N TYR A 83 8.25 -5.71 9.15
CA TYR A 83 7.26 -6.74 8.87
C TYR A 83 7.72 -7.78 7.84
N LEU A 84 8.61 -7.39 6.92
CA LEU A 84 9.09 -8.26 5.85
C LEU A 84 10.48 -8.80 6.18
N PRO A 85 10.66 -10.13 6.33
CA PRO A 85 11.98 -10.72 6.50
C PRO A 85 12.93 -10.39 5.34
N LEU A 86 14.23 -10.27 5.62
CA LEU A 86 15.24 -9.83 4.63
C LEU A 86 15.26 -10.68 3.34
N ASN A 87 15.04 -11.99 3.47
CA ASN A 87 14.95 -12.90 2.33
C ASN A 87 13.72 -12.63 1.45
N ILE A 88 12.62 -12.14 2.04
CA ILE A 88 11.40 -11.78 1.32
C ILE A 88 11.56 -10.41 0.67
N GLN A 89 12.16 -9.44 1.36
CA GLN A 89 12.50 -8.14 0.77
C GLN A 89 13.35 -8.30 -0.49
N GLY A 90 14.40 -9.13 -0.44
CA GLY A 90 15.26 -9.38 -1.60
C GLY A 90 14.52 -10.05 -2.76
N LEU A 91 13.58 -10.95 -2.45
CA LEU A 91 12.79 -11.63 -3.48
C LEU A 91 11.73 -10.71 -4.09
N LEU A 92 11.07 -9.87 -3.30
CA LEU A 92 10.17 -8.81 -3.78
C LEU A 92 10.89 -7.82 -4.69
N ILE A 93 12.11 -7.41 -4.35
CA ILE A 93 12.94 -6.58 -5.23
C ILE A 93 13.14 -7.29 -6.57
N LYS A 94 13.49 -8.59 -6.59
CA LYS A 94 13.63 -9.31 -7.86
C LYS A 94 12.33 -9.34 -8.68
N VAL A 95 11.20 -9.56 -8.02
CA VAL A 95 9.87 -9.52 -8.66
C VAL A 95 9.62 -8.15 -9.28
N ILE A 96 9.82 -7.08 -8.53
CA ILE A 96 9.62 -5.70 -8.99
C ILE A 96 10.54 -5.36 -10.17
N PHE A 97 11.84 -5.68 -10.04
CA PHE A 97 12.84 -5.39 -11.07
C PHE A 97 12.71 -6.26 -12.32
N SER A 98 11.93 -7.35 -12.29
CA SER A 98 11.60 -8.11 -13.50
C SER A 98 10.80 -7.28 -14.51
N GLY A 99 10.08 -6.26 -14.03
CA GLY A 99 9.19 -5.45 -14.86
C GLY A 99 7.99 -6.21 -15.43
N VAL A 100 7.73 -7.43 -14.93
CA VAL A 100 6.57 -8.26 -15.34
C VAL A 100 5.29 -7.74 -14.72
N LEU A 101 5.35 -7.24 -13.48
CA LEU A 101 4.21 -6.72 -12.74
C LEU A 101 4.08 -5.20 -12.94
N SER A 102 2.84 -4.71 -12.91
CA SER A 102 2.57 -3.28 -12.83
C SER A 102 2.93 -2.74 -11.45
N ILE A 103 2.99 -1.41 -11.33
CA ILE A 103 3.25 -0.73 -10.06
C ILE A 103 2.13 -1.07 -9.06
N GLU A 104 0.88 -1.08 -9.53
CA GLU A 104 -0.30 -1.37 -8.72
C GLU A 104 -0.28 -2.82 -8.20
N GLU A 105 0.03 -3.80 -9.07
CA GLU A 105 0.18 -5.20 -8.67
C GLU A 105 1.29 -5.33 -7.61
N SER A 106 2.42 -4.65 -7.82
CA SER A 106 3.56 -4.70 -6.90
C SER A 106 3.25 -4.14 -5.51
N GLU A 107 2.61 -2.96 -5.44
CA GLU A 107 2.24 -2.35 -4.15
C GLU A 107 1.16 -3.15 -3.43
N GLU A 108 0.19 -3.72 -4.16
CA GLU A 108 -0.84 -4.57 -3.56
C GLU A 108 -0.25 -5.86 -2.97
N ILE A 109 0.73 -6.48 -3.64
CA ILE A 109 1.47 -7.64 -3.10
C ILE A 109 2.19 -7.26 -1.80
N ILE A 110 2.89 -6.12 -1.76
CA ILE A 110 3.61 -5.65 -0.57
C ILE A 110 2.63 -5.44 0.59
N LYS A 111 1.52 -4.76 0.32
CA LYS A 111 0.47 -4.48 1.31
C LYS A 111 -0.12 -5.77 1.89
N ARG A 112 -0.50 -6.73 1.05
CA ARG A 112 -1.05 -8.02 1.50
C ARG A 112 -0.06 -8.83 2.31
N LEU A 113 1.23 -8.80 1.95
CA LEU A 113 2.26 -9.48 2.73
C LEU A 113 2.47 -8.88 4.11
N ILE A 114 2.45 -7.56 4.22
CA ILE A 114 2.51 -6.89 5.53
C ILE A 114 1.28 -7.25 6.36
N GLN A 115 0.09 -7.26 5.76
CA GLN A 115 -1.13 -7.67 6.44
C GLN A 115 -1.06 -9.14 6.91
N ALA A 116 -0.58 -10.05 6.07
CA ALA A 116 -0.40 -11.45 6.43
C ALA A 116 0.62 -11.63 7.58
N SER A 117 1.62 -10.75 7.67
CA SER A 117 2.69 -10.85 8.68
C SER A 117 2.19 -10.64 10.11
N TYR A 118 1.01 -10.02 10.29
CA TYR A 118 0.38 -9.85 11.60
C TYR A 118 -0.11 -11.17 12.20
N HIS A 119 -0.39 -12.16 11.36
CA HIS A 119 -1.01 -13.42 11.78
C HIS A 119 -0.07 -14.62 11.60
N GLU A 120 0.80 -14.58 10.58
CA GLU A 120 1.60 -15.72 10.17
C GLU A 120 3.04 -15.32 9.81
N HIS A 121 3.95 -16.30 9.87
CA HIS A 121 5.33 -16.09 9.46
C HIS A 121 5.43 -16.05 7.94
N ILE A 122 5.86 -14.93 7.37
CA ILE A 122 6.03 -14.77 5.93
C ILE A 122 7.14 -15.68 5.41
N SER A 123 6.77 -16.54 4.47
CA SER A 123 7.68 -17.45 3.77
C SER A 123 7.72 -17.13 2.27
N ARG A 124 8.63 -17.78 1.54
CA ARG A 124 8.67 -17.67 0.08
C ARG A 124 7.40 -18.21 -0.59
N LEU A 125 6.79 -19.24 0.00
CA LEU A 125 5.52 -19.79 -0.47
C LEU A 125 4.40 -18.77 -0.27
N SER A 126 4.34 -18.14 0.91
CA SER A 126 3.37 -17.09 1.21
C SER A 126 3.46 -15.91 0.24
N LEU A 127 4.68 -15.52 -0.17
CA LEU A 127 4.86 -14.53 -1.24
C LEU A 127 4.28 -14.99 -2.57
N TRP A 128 4.53 -16.24 -2.95
CA TRP A 128 3.98 -16.79 -4.20
C TRP A 128 2.45 -16.85 -4.17
N ASP A 129 1.86 -17.31 -3.07
CA ASP A 129 0.41 -17.38 -2.90
C ASP A 129 -0.23 -15.99 -3.06
N VAL A 130 0.36 -14.96 -2.44
CA VAL A 130 -0.10 -13.56 -2.59
C VAL A 130 0.06 -13.06 -4.03
N ILE A 131 1.15 -13.41 -4.72
CA ILE A 131 1.33 -13.06 -6.13
C ILE A 131 0.22 -13.69 -6.99
N GLU A 132 -0.11 -14.96 -6.78
CA GLU A 132 -1.18 -15.64 -7.52
C GLU A 132 -2.56 -15.05 -7.27
N GLU A 133 -2.82 -14.57 -6.06
CA GLU A 133 -4.08 -13.92 -5.71
C GLU A 133 -4.22 -12.52 -6.32
N VAL A 134 -3.11 -11.81 -6.53
CA VAL A 134 -3.10 -10.43 -7.05
C VAL A 134 -3.01 -10.40 -8.57
N VAL A 135 -2.27 -11.34 -9.17
CA VAL A 135 -1.96 -11.32 -10.60
C VAL A 135 -2.90 -12.24 -11.37
N GLU A 136 -3.92 -11.63 -11.99
CA GLU A 136 -4.92 -12.36 -12.78
C GLU A 136 -4.36 -12.94 -14.10
N ASP A 137 -3.30 -12.33 -14.66
CA ASP A 137 -2.70 -12.76 -15.93
C ASP A 137 -1.72 -13.92 -15.72
N HIS A 138 -2.15 -15.14 -16.08
CA HIS A 138 -1.33 -16.35 -16.03
C HIS A 138 -0.02 -16.25 -16.84
N SER A 139 0.04 -15.41 -17.87
CA SER A 139 1.26 -15.18 -18.65
C SER A 139 2.34 -14.51 -17.80
N LYS A 140 1.95 -13.55 -16.95
CA LYS A 140 2.86 -12.89 -16.01
C LYS A 140 3.38 -13.86 -14.96
N LEU A 141 2.50 -14.70 -14.40
CA LEU A 141 2.88 -15.75 -13.45
C LEU A 141 3.91 -16.71 -14.06
N TYR A 142 3.67 -17.13 -15.31
CA TYR A 142 4.61 -17.98 -16.06
C TYR A 142 5.96 -17.30 -16.30
N LEU A 143 5.97 -16.00 -16.62
CA LEU A 143 7.21 -15.25 -16.79
C LEU A 143 8.00 -15.17 -15.48
N LEU A 144 7.35 -14.82 -14.36
CA LEU A 144 7.97 -14.77 -13.04
C LEU A 144 8.59 -16.10 -12.63
N LEU A 145 7.90 -17.22 -12.86
CA LEU A 145 8.42 -18.58 -12.61
C LEU A 145 9.69 -18.88 -13.41
N ASN A 146 9.79 -18.39 -14.63
CA ASN A 146 10.92 -18.66 -15.49
C ASN A 146 12.13 -17.76 -15.21
N GLU A 147 11.87 -16.50 -14.87
CA GLU A 147 12.90 -15.48 -14.63
C GLU A 147 13.48 -15.56 -13.21
N ILE A 148 12.68 -15.94 -12.22
CA ILE A 148 13.08 -15.94 -10.80
C ILE A 148 13.27 -17.39 -10.33
N SER A 149 14.54 -17.77 -10.15
CA SER A 149 14.93 -19.13 -9.76
C SER A 149 14.30 -19.60 -8.46
N GLU A 150 14.11 -18.72 -7.49
CA GLU A 150 13.61 -19.05 -6.16
C GLU A 150 12.17 -19.54 -6.16
N PHE A 151 11.39 -19.22 -7.21
CA PHE A 151 10.04 -19.75 -7.37
C PHE A 151 10.04 -21.18 -7.93
N LYS A 152 11.06 -21.57 -8.69
CA LYS A 152 11.18 -22.94 -9.23
C LYS A 152 11.35 -24.00 -8.14
N ASP A 153 11.90 -23.61 -6.99
CA ASP A 153 12.15 -24.52 -5.86
C ASP A 153 10.92 -24.75 -4.99
N ILE A 154 9.94 -23.84 -5.03
CA ILE A 154 8.79 -23.83 -4.11
C ILE A 154 7.48 -24.14 -4.82
N VAL A 155 7.39 -23.83 -6.12
CA VAL A 155 6.20 -24.08 -6.92
C VAL A 155 6.36 -25.43 -7.64
N PRO A 156 5.54 -26.44 -7.32
CA PRO A 156 5.55 -27.70 -8.05
C PRO A 156 5.30 -27.47 -9.54
N ASP A 157 5.81 -28.35 -10.40
CA ASP A 157 5.66 -28.37 -11.87
C ASP A 157 4.20 -28.27 -12.41
N ALA A 158 3.19 -28.08 -11.55
CA ALA A 158 1.78 -27.96 -11.90
C ALA A 158 1.44 -26.75 -12.80
N TYR A 159 2.27 -25.70 -12.83
CA TYR A 159 2.09 -24.57 -13.76
C TYR A 159 2.73 -24.79 -15.14
N ARG A 160 3.36 -25.95 -15.42
CA ARG A 160 3.86 -26.28 -16.77
C ARG A 160 2.76 -26.54 -17.82
N TYR A 161 1.49 -26.57 -17.42
CA TYR A 161 0.40 -27.10 -18.25
C TYR A 161 -0.86 -26.23 -18.35
N LEU A 162 -0.81 -24.95 -18.00
CA LEU A 162 -1.88 -24.02 -18.39
C LEU A 162 -1.58 -23.50 -19.81
N ASN A 163 -1.98 -24.32 -20.79
CA ASN A 163 -2.20 -23.89 -22.18
C ASN A 163 -3.53 -23.15 -22.30
#